data_AF-A0A2T8F8E0-F1
#
_entry.id   AF-A0A2T8F8E0-F1
#
_cell.length_a   1.000
_cell.length_b   1.000
_cell.length_c   1.000
_cell.angle_alpha   90.00
_cell.angle_beta   90.00
_cell.angle_gamma   90.00
#
_symmetry.space_group_name_H-M   'P 1'
#
loop_
_entity.id
_entity.type
_entity.pdbx_description
1 polymer ?
#
loop_
_entity_poly.entity_id
_entity_poly.type
_entity_poly.pdbx_seq_one_letter_code
_entity_poly.pdbx_strand_id
1 'polypeptide(L)' 'MPCERCGASLDRTAAASHECDPERLAEYQMFGMRHEIAGFEKRLRDYLDRAHGRFEVWLAAHHVRRKT' A
#
# COMPACT_ATOMS: atom_id res chain seq x y z
N MET A 1 9.53 18.97 15.91
CA MET A 1 8.95 17.69 16.34
C MET A 1 8.13 17.12 15.19
N PRO A 2 8.27 15.83 14.85
CA PRO A 2 7.49 15.25 13.76
C PRO A 2 6.02 15.12 14.15
N CYS A 3 5.11 15.47 13.23
CA CYS A 3 3.72 15.07 13.34
C CYS A 3 3.62 13.54 13.23
N GLU A 4 3.02 12.89 14.21
CA GLU A 4 2.89 11.42 14.22
C GLU A 4 1.94 10.89 13.14
N ARG A 5 1.08 11.75 12.59
CA ARG A 5 0.10 11.38 11.56
C ARG A 5 0.66 11.46 10.13
N CYS A 6 1.38 12.53 9.80
CA CYS A 6 1.86 12.79 8.42
C CYS A 6 3.38 12.96 8.29
N GLY A 7 4.14 12.79 9.38
CA GLY A 7 5.60 12.93 9.38
C GLY A 7 6.12 14.33 9.04
N ALA A 8 5.28 15.37 9.09
CA ALA A 8 5.72 16.76 8.92
C ALA A 8 6.66 17.16 10.06
N SER A 9 7.82 17.73 9.74
CA SER A 9 8.70 18.31 10.76
C SER A 9 8.16 19.68 11.16
N LEU A 10 7.62 19.79 12.37
CA LEU A 10 6.98 21.01 12.87
C LEU A 10 7.87 21.74 13.86
N ASP A 11 7.92 23.07 13.78
CA ASP A 11 8.43 23.90 14.86
C ASP A 11 7.50 23.85 16.08
N ARG A 12 8.03 24.16 17.27
CA ARG A 12 7.27 24.03 18.53
C ARG A 12 5.98 24.86 18.56
N THR A 13 5.99 26.04 17.96
CA THR A 13 4.83 26.94 17.90
C THR A 13 3.83 26.54 16.83
N ALA A 14 4.29 25.92 15.74
CA ALA A 14 3.45 25.47 14.63
C ALA A 14 2.72 24.14 14.91
N ALA A 15 3.17 23.38 15.92
CA ALA A 15 2.57 22.09 16.26
C ALA A 15 1.09 22.18 16.65
N ALA A 16 0.70 23.24 17.37
CA ALA A 16 -0.67 23.40 17.86
C ALA A 16 -1.69 23.75 16.76
N SER A 17 -1.26 24.41 15.70
CA SER A 17 -2.11 24.83 14.57
C SER A 17 -1.92 23.96 13.32
N HIS A 18 -1.17 22.86 13.42
CA HIS A 18 -0.84 22.04 12.27
C HIS A 18 -2.05 21.22 11.80
N GLU A 19 -2.43 21.43 10.54
CA GLU A 19 -3.31 20.56 9.80
C GLU A 19 -2.50 19.71 8.82
N CYS A 20 -2.81 18.42 8.75
CA CYS A 20 -2.08 17.51 7.86
C CYS A 20 -2.55 17.74 6.43
N ASP A 21 -1.61 18.08 5.56
CA ASP A 21 -1.84 18.05 4.12
C ASP A 21 -2.22 16.63 3.67
N PRO A 22 -3.32 16.43 2.91
CA PRO A 22 -3.79 15.11 2.51
C PRO A 22 -2.79 14.34 1.64
N GLU A 23 -2.06 15.01 0.75
CA GLU A 23 -1.08 14.38 -0.14
C GLU A 23 0.12 13.87 0.69
N ARG A 24 0.65 14.71 1.58
CA ARG A 24 1.71 14.30 2.51
C ARG A 24 1.29 13.17 3.44
N LEU A 25 0.05 13.19 3.93
CA LEU A 25 -0.49 12.10 4.74
C LEU A 25 -0.49 10.79 3.97
N ALA A 26 -0.94 10.80 2.72
CA ALA A 26 -0.94 9.61 1.87
C ALA A 26 0.49 9.10 1.64
N GLU A 27 1.45 9.98 1.33
CA GLU A 27 2.86 9.62 1.16
C GLU A 27 3.44 8.97 2.43
N TYR A 28 3.18 9.56 3.60
CA TYR A 28 3.68 9.06 4.87
C TYR A 28 3.11 7.68 5.21
N GLN A 29 1.81 7.47 4.97
CA GLN A 29 1.16 6.17 5.15
C GLN A 29 1.73 5.13 4.19
N MET A 30 1.87 5.47 2.90
CA MET A 30 2.46 4.59 1.89
C MET A 30 3.89 4.20 2.25
N PHE A 31 4.69 5.15 2.74
CA PHE A 31 6.04 4.89 3.20
C PHE A 31 6.06 3.93 4.39
N GLY A 32 5.14 4.09 5.36
CA GLY A 32 4.98 3.18 6.49
C GLY A 32 4.60 1.75 6.08
N MET A 33 3.75 1.60 5.07
CA MET A 33 3.27 0.31 4.59
C MET A 33 4.25 -0.44 3.68
N ARG A 34 5.36 0.17 3.23
CA ARG A 34 6.26 -0.41 2.20
C ARG A 34 6.72 -1.83 2.53
N HIS A 35 7.02 -2.13 3.79
CA HIS A 35 7.50 -3.44 4.20
C HIS A 35 6.37 -4.47 4.22
N GLU A 36 5.17 -4.07 4.63
CA GLU A 36 3.98 -4.92 4.60
C GLU A 36 3.57 -5.23 3.16
N ILE A 37 3.59 -4.22 2.29
CA ILE A 37 3.34 -4.36 0.83
C ILE A 37 4.35 -5.32 0.23
N ALA A 38 5.66 -5.11 0.44
CA ALA A 38 6.69 -6.00 -0.08
C ALA A 38 6.54 -7.45 0.42
N GLY A 39 6.17 -7.62 1.70
CA GLY A 39 5.90 -8.93 2.29
C GLY A 39 4.67 -9.60 1.66
N PHE A 40 3.60 -8.83 1.44
CA PHE A 40 2.40 -9.30 0.76
C PHE A 40 2.70 -9.70 -0.69
N GLU A 41 3.39 -8.86 -1.46
CA GLU A 41 3.78 -9.16 -2.84
C GLU A 41 4.59 -10.44 -2.94
N LYS A 42 5.53 -10.66 -2.02
CA LYS A 42 6.29 -11.91 -1.97
C LYS A 42 5.36 -13.10 -1.73
N ARG A 43 4.48 -13.05 -0.72
CA ARG A 43 3.54 -14.14 -0.43
C ARG A 43 2.58 -14.40 -1.59
N LEU A 44 2.16 -13.34 -2.28
CA LEU A 44 1.32 -13.45 -3.46
C LEU A 44 2.07 -14.14 -4.60
N ARG A 45 3.30 -13.75 -4.90
CA ARG A 45 4.14 -14.44 -5.90
C ARG A 45 4.34 -15.92 -5.53
N ASP A 46 4.73 -16.19 -4.29
CA ASP A 46 4.93 -17.56 -3.77
C ASP A 46 3.65 -18.40 -3.85
N TYR A 47 2.47 -17.78 -3.71
CA TYR A 47 1.17 -18.43 -3.89
C TYR A 47 0.86 -18.70 -5.36
N LEU A 48 1.02 -17.69 -6.22
CA LEU A 48 0.76 -17.77 -7.66
C LEU A 48 1.69 -18.76 -8.37
N ASP A 49 2.87 -19.05 -7.82
CA ASP A 49 3.77 -20.08 -8.33
C ASP A 49 3.33 -21.52 -8.04
N ARG A 50 2.39 -21.72 -7.11
CA ARG A 50 1.82 -23.04 -6.81
C ARG A 50 0.81 -23.45 -7.88
N ALA A 51 0.61 -24.76 -8.03
CA ALA A 51 -0.35 -25.30 -8.99
C ALA A 51 -1.76 -24.68 -8.86
N HIS A 52 -2.23 -24.46 -7.63
CA HIS A 52 -3.53 -23.82 -7.37
C HIS A 52 -3.57 -22.36 -7.82
N GLY A 53 -2.56 -21.56 -7.45
CA GLY A 53 -2.48 -20.15 -7.86
C GLY A 53 -2.37 -19.99 -9.37
N ARG A 54 -1.60 -20.86 -10.06
CA ARG A 54 -1.55 -20.86 -11.54
C ARG A 54 -2.90 -21.17 -12.17
N PHE A 55 -3.66 -22.11 -11.59
CA PHE A 55 -5.01 -22.41 -12.06
C PHE A 55 -5.95 -21.21 -11.88
N GLU A 56 -5.89 -20.51 -10.75
CA GLU A 56 -6.71 -19.31 -10.52
C GLU A 56 -6.37 -18.17 -11.50
N VAL A 57 -5.08 -17.96 -11.80
CA VAL A 57 -4.66 -16.98 -12.83
C VAL A 57 -5.22 -17.35 -14.19
N TRP A 58 -5.11 -18.62 -14.58
CA TRP A 58 -5.69 -19.12 -15.82
C TRP A 58 -7.21 -18.89 -15.85
N LEU A 59 -7.92 -19.22 -14.76
CA LEU A 59 -9.37 -19.08 -14.64
C LEU A 59 -9.80 -17.61 -14.76
N ALA A 60 -9.10 -16.70 -14.07
CA ALA A 60 -9.35 -15.27 -14.12
C ALA A 60 -9.17 -14.71 -15.54
N ALA A 61 -8.09 -15.09 -16.22
CA ALA A 61 -7.84 -14.67 -17.60
C ALA A 61 -8.97 -15.13 -18.56
N HIS A 62 -9.53 -16.32 -18.35
CA HIS A 62 -10.65 -16.83 -19.15
C HIS A 62 -11.99 -16.17 -18.82
N HIS A 63 -12.23 -15.79 -17.56
CA HIS A 63 -13.44 -15.05 -17.16
C HIS A 63 -13.44 -13.61 -17.67
N VAL A 64 -12.29 -12.93 -17.61
CA VAL A 64 -12.14 -11.57 -18.16
C VAL A 64 -12.39 -11.56 -19.67
N ARG A 65 -11.86 -12.57 -20.40
CA ARG A 65 -12.05 -12.70 -21.85
C ARG A 65 -13.47 -13.10 -22.28
N ARG A 66 -14.27 -13.71 -21.40
CA ARG A 66 -15.67 -14.07 -21.69
C ARG A 66 -16.67 -12.92 -21.47
N LYS A 67 -16.25 -11.78 -20.90
CA LYS A 67 -17.05 -10.55 -20.89
C LYS A 67 -16.82 -9.78 -22.19
N THR A 68 -17.32 -10.32 -23.29
CA THR A 68 -17.59 -9.65 -24.57
C THR A 68 -18.71 -10.42 -25.24
#